data_AF-A0A820JDU2-F1
#
_entry.id   AF-A0A820JDU2-F1
#
_cell.length_a   1.000
_cell.length_b   1.000
_cell.length_c   1.000
_cell.angle_alpha   90.00
_cell.angle_beta   90.00
_cell.angle_gamma   90.00
#
_symmetry.space_group_name_H-M   'P 1'
#
loop_
_entity.id
_entity.type
_entity.pdbx_description
1 polymer ?
#
loop_
_entity_poly.entity_id
_entity_poly.type
_entity_poly.pdbx_seq_one_letter_code
_entity_poly.pdbx_strand_id
1 'polypeptide(L)' 'MASSGSKVHGYTKKIWYAPNKFESYGDEEIKAVEVCLRKGWLAPGPITEQFECEVANIFGKKFGVMVNS' A
#
# COMPACT_ATOMS: atom_id res chain seq x y z
N MET A 1 -6.56 56.08 -15.92
CA MET A 1 -7.64 55.14 -15.54
C MET A 1 -7.05 53.74 -15.58
N ALA A 2 -6.67 53.19 -14.43
CA ALA A 2 -6.19 51.82 -14.32
C ALA A 2 -7.19 51.06 -13.43
N SER A 3 -8.09 50.28 -14.04
CA SER A 3 -8.88 49.30 -13.30
C SER A 3 -8.12 47.97 -13.34
N SER A 4 -7.51 47.67 -12.19
CA SER A 4 -6.83 46.44 -11.86
C SER A 4 -7.72 45.21 -12.09
N GLY A 5 -7.19 44.23 -12.83
CA GLY A 5 -7.79 42.91 -12.92
C GLY A 5 -7.72 42.20 -11.57
N SER A 6 -8.87 41.79 -11.04
CA SER A 6 -8.94 40.97 -9.83
C SER A 6 -8.53 39.54 -10.16
N LYS A 7 -7.31 39.14 -9.80
CA LYS A 7 -6.89 37.73 -9.81
C LYS A 7 -7.64 37.00 -8.70
N VAL A 8 -8.62 36.20 -9.09
CA VAL A 8 -9.30 35.27 -8.19
C VAL A 8 -8.30 34.18 -7.81
N HIS A 9 -7.72 34.28 -6.62
CA HIS A 9 -6.84 33.24 -6.09
C HIS A 9 -7.73 32.08 -5.62
N GLY A 10 -8.01 31.15 -6.53
CA GLY A 10 -8.74 29.93 -6.21
C GLY A 10 -7.97 29.15 -5.14
N TYR A 11 -8.58 28.94 -3.98
CA TYR A 11 -8.01 28.10 -2.93
C TYR A 11 -7.87 26.66 -3.42
N THR A 12 -6.65 26.20 -3.61
CA THR A 12 -6.36 24.78 -3.83
C THR A 12 -6.62 24.05 -2.51
N LYS A 13 -7.68 23.22 -2.45
CA LYS A 13 -8.02 22.43 -1.27
C LYS A 13 -6.81 21.56 -0.89
N LYS A 14 -6.32 21.66 0.35
CA LYS A 14 -5.29 20.75 0.87
C LYS A 14 -5.83 19.32 0.86
N ILE A 15 -5.21 18.46 0.07
CA ILE A 15 -5.52 17.03 -0.02
C ILE A 15 -4.61 16.31 0.98
N TRP A 16 -5.20 15.79 2.06
CA TRP A 16 -4.47 15.10 3.14
C TRP A 16 -4.28 13.60 2.89
N TYR A 17 -5.06 13.03 1.98
CA TYR A 17 -5.05 11.60 1.64
C TYR A 17 -4.90 11.43 0.15
N ALA A 18 -4.25 10.36 -0.30
CA ALA A 18 -4.05 10.10 -1.71
C ALA A 18 -5.38 10.28 -2.49
N PRO A 19 -5.42 11.16 -3.50
CA PRO A 19 -6.67 11.48 -4.22
C PRO A 19 -7.23 10.25 -4.94
N ASN A 20 -6.36 9.30 -5.29
CA ASN A 20 -6.71 7.97 -5.78
C ASN A 20 -6.95 7.05 -4.58
N LYS A 21 -8.23 6.94 -4.18
CA LYS A 21 -8.71 6.02 -3.13
C LYS A 21 -8.76 4.55 -3.59
N PHE A 22 -8.19 4.26 -4.76
CA PHE A 22 -8.16 2.91 -5.28
C PHE A 22 -7.02 2.19 -4.57
N GLU A 23 -7.40 1.42 -3.57
CA GLU A 23 -6.51 0.48 -2.93
C GLU A 23 -5.89 -0.43 -4.00
N SER A 24 -4.58 -0.64 -3.94
CA SER A 24 -3.86 -1.45 -4.94
C SER A 24 -4.00 -2.95 -4.65
N TYR A 25 -5.21 -3.40 -4.29
CA TYR A 25 -5.55 -4.78 -3.99
C TYR A 25 -6.94 -5.12 -4.54
N GLY A 26 -7.19 -6.40 -4.80
CA GLY A 26 -8.47 -6.93 -5.26
C GLY A 26 -8.88 -8.17 -4.47
N ASP A 27 -9.74 -9.00 -5.09
CA ASP A 27 -10.29 -10.20 -4.44
C ASP A 27 -9.23 -11.25 -4.08
N GLU A 28 -8.10 -11.25 -4.79
CA GLU A 28 -7.00 -12.19 -4.55
C GLU A 28 -6.34 -11.93 -3.19
N GLU A 29 -6.00 -10.67 -2.91
CA GLU A 29 -5.43 -10.26 -1.62
C GLU A 29 -6.43 -10.46 -0.47
N ILE A 30 -7.71 -10.15 -0.70
CA ILE A 30 -8.76 -10.34 0.31
C ILE A 30 -8.87 -11.82 0.71
N LYS A 31 -8.90 -12.72 -0.28
CA LYS A 31 -8.96 -14.17 -0.03
C LYS A 31 -7.70 -14.69 0.65
N ALA A 32 -6.52 -14.19 0.27
CA ALA A 32 -5.27 -14.57 0.93
C ALA A 32 -5.30 -14.23 2.42
N VAL A 33 -5.78 -13.03 2.78
CA VAL A 33 -5.95 -12.62 4.19
C VAL A 33 -7.00 -13.50 4.88
N GLU A 34 -8.14 -13.78 4.25
CA GLU A 34 -9.17 -14.65 4.81
C GLU A 34 -8.62 -16.04 5.16
N VAL A 35 -7.80 -16.63 4.28
CA VAL A 35 -7.13 -17.91 4.53
C VAL A 35 -6.20 -17.83 5.75
N CYS A 36 -5.41 -16.76 5.88
CA CYS A 36 -4.55 -16.54 7.05
C CYS A 36 -5.37 -16.49 8.34
N LEU A 37 -6.48 -15.75 8.34
CA LEU A 37 -7.37 -15.63 9.50
C LEU A 37 -7.96 -17.00 9.90
N ARG A 38 -8.40 -17.81 8.93
CA ARG A 38 -8.99 -19.13 9.17
C ARG A 38 -7.98 -20.18 9.66
N LYS A 39 -6.69 -20.03 9.36
CA LYS A 39 -5.62 -20.90 9.86
C LYS A 39 -5.35 -20.71 11.36
N GLY A 40 -5.87 -19.64 11.98
CA GLY A 40 -5.76 -19.41 13.42
C GLY A 40 -4.37 -19.01 13.90
N TRP A 41 -3.48 -18.63 12.99
CA TRP A 41 -2.12 -18.15 13.31
C TRP A 41 -1.85 -16.83 12.60
N LEU A 42 -1.68 -15.76 13.38
CA LEU A 42 -1.55 -14.38 12.88
C LEU A 42 -0.14 -13.80 13.02
N ALA A 43 0.76 -14.53 13.69
CA ALA A 43 2.17 -14.16 13.77
C ALA A 43 2.91 -14.64 12.50
N PRO A 44 4.14 -14.15 12.26
CA PRO A 44 5.00 -14.72 11.23
C PRO A 44 5.05 -16.25 11.28
N GLY A 45 5.01 -16.87 10.12
CA GLY A 45 4.93 -18.32 9.95
C GLY A 45 5.20 -18.73 8.50
N PRO A 46 4.73 -19.90 8.04
CA PRO A 46 5.06 -20.42 6.72
C PRO A 46 4.69 -19.48 5.55
N ILE A 47 3.64 -18.68 5.70
CA ILE A 47 3.22 -17.70 4.69
C ILE A 47 4.20 -16.52 4.62
N THR A 48 4.73 -16.08 5.77
CA THR A 48 5.76 -15.03 5.84
C THR A 48 7.07 -15.53 5.24
N GLU A 49 7.48 -16.77 5.56
CA GLU A 49 8.66 -17.40 4.98
C GLU A 49 8.55 -17.50 3.45
N GLN A 50 7.39 -17.92 2.93
CA GLN A 50 7.13 -17.95 1.49
C GLN A 50 7.26 -16.56 0.85
N PHE A 51 6.64 -15.55 1.47
CA PHE A 51 6.74 -14.17 1.00
C PHE A 51 8.19 -13.67 0.97
N GLU A 52 8.97 -13.92 2.01
CA GLU A 52 10.39 -13.55 2.08
C GLU A 52 11.21 -14.22 0.99
N CYS A 53 10.97 -15.51 0.70
CA CYS A 53 11.63 -16.23 -0.38
C CYS A 53 11.28 -15.67 -1.76
N GLU A 54 9.99 -15.43 -2.03
CA GLU A 54 9.53 -14.90 -3.32
C GLU A 54 10.11 -13.50 -3.58
N VAL A 55 10.06 -12.62 -2.59
CA VAL A 55 10.64 -11.28 -2.67
C VAL A 55 12.16 -11.36 -2.85
N ALA A 56 12.87 -12.18 -2.08
CA ALA A 56 14.31 -12.35 -2.24
C ALA A 56 14.68 -12.79 -3.67
N ASN A 57 13.90 -13.70 -4.26
CA ASN A 57 14.10 -14.17 -5.63
C ASN A 57 13.89 -13.05 -6.67
N ILE A 58 12.86 -12.21 -6.51
CA ILE A 58 12.61 -11.05 -7.41
C ILE A 58 13.83 -10.11 -7.45
N PHE A 59 14.48 -9.89 -6.30
CA PHE A 59 15.64 -8.99 -6.20
C PHE A 59 16.99 -9.69 -6.35
N GLY A 60 17.02 -10.99 -6.64
CA GLY A 60 18.24 -11.79 -6.77
C GLY A 60 19.07 -11.83 -5.49
N LYS A 61 18.41 -11.88 -4.32
CA LYS A 61 19.02 -11.95 -2.99
C LYS A 61 18.90 -13.35 -2.42
N LYS A 62 19.85 -13.69 -1.55
CA LYS A 62 19.86 -14.99 -0.85
C LYS A 62 18.78 -15.07 0.23
N PHE A 63 18.51 -13.95 0.91
CA PHE A 63 17.58 -13.87 2.02
C PHE A 63 16.75 -12.58 1.92
N GLY A 64 15.51 -12.65 2.39
CA GLY A 64 14.62 -11.52 2.66
C GLY A 64 14.14 -11.60 4.11
N VAL A 65 13.86 -10.46 4.72
CA VAL A 65 13.27 -10.39 6.06
C VAL A 65 12.13 -9.39 6.02
N MET A 66 10.92 -9.86 6.32
CA MET A 66 9.73 -9.02 6.44
C MET A 66 9.69 -8.39 7.83
N VAL A 67 9.44 -7.09 7.86
CA VAL A 67 9.27 -6.31 9.09
C VAL A 67 8.00 -5.45 8.98
N ASN A 68 7.53 -4.91 10.09
CA ASN A 68 6.29 -4.13 10.15
C ASN A 68 6.43 -2.70 9.60
N SER A 69 7.65 -2.22 9.35
CA SER A 69 7.98 -0.93 8.69
C SER A 69 9.45 -0.84 8.34
#